data_AF-A0A418KKV5-F1
#
_entry.id   AF-A0A418KKV5-F1
#
_cell.length_a   1.000
_cell.length_b   1.000
_cell.length_c   1.000
_cell.angle_alpha   90.00
_cell.angle_beta   90.00
_cell.angle_gamma   90.00
#
_symmetry.space_group_name_H-M   'P 1'
#
loop_
_entity.id
_entity.type
_entity.pdbx_description
1 polymer ?
#
loop_
_entity_poly.entity_id
_entity_poly.type
_entity_poly.pdbx_seq_one_letter_code
_entity_poly.pdbx_strand_id
1 'polypeptide(L)'
;AASGRPADVVGLHLAGTGGAVAEVVRTVVSAPPAVATVAEVAASAGLTAVVCADRAGFVVDALLVPYLNDAVTMLETGYASAADVDTAMRLGCRLPAGPFELLDTLGAEATLATLERLQAEVGEPGLAPSPLLRQLATAGLRFADL
;
A
#
# COMPACT_ATOMS: atom_id res chain seq x y z
N ALA A 1 8.70 -7.77 23.07
CA ALA A 1 7.64 -6.77 23.29
C ALA A 1 7.74 -6.22 24.70
N ALA A 2 7.50 -4.93 24.91
CA ALA A 2 7.60 -4.28 26.22
C ALA A 2 6.64 -4.86 27.28
N SER A 3 5.54 -5.49 26.85
CA SER A 3 4.54 -6.12 27.72
C SER A 3 4.96 -7.46 28.34
N GLY A 4 6.06 -8.07 27.89
CA GLY A 4 6.43 -9.44 28.28
C GLY A 4 5.47 -10.54 27.78
N ARG A 5 4.43 -10.17 27.01
CA ARG A 5 3.39 -11.07 26.49
C ARG A 5 3.37 -11.07 24.96
N PRO A 6 4.40 -11.61 24.29
CA PRO A 6 4.53 -11.55 22.83
C PRO A 6 3.39 -12.26 22.09
N ALA A 7 2.80 -13.29 22.69
CA ALA A 7 1.66 -14.00 22.12
C ALA A 7 0.37 -13.15 22.04
N ASP A 8 0.28 -12.08 22.82
CA ASP A 8 -0.87 -11.18 22.85
C ASP A 8 -0.62 -9.90 22.04
N VAL A 9 0.50 -9.83 21.31
CA VAL A 9 0.81 -8.71 20.41
C VAL A 9 0.29 -9.03 19.01
N VAL A 10 -0.54 -8.14 18.48
CA VAL A 10 -1.12 -8.21 17.13
C VAL A 10 -1.11 -6.79 16.56
N GLY A 11 -0.69 -6.64 15.31
CA GLY A 11 -0.75 -5.37 14.61
C GLY A 11 -2.14 -5.10 14.05
N LEU A 12 -2.50 -3.82 13.96
CA LEU A 12 -3.75 -3.38 13.34
C LEU A 12 -3.43 -2.19 12.43
N HIS A 13 -3.65 -2.35 11.14
CA HIS A 13 -3.43 -1.32 10.13
C HIS A 13 -4.74 -0.99 9.43
N LEU A 14 -5.09 0.30 9.34
CA LEU A 14 -6.29 0.76 8.66
C LEU A 14 -5.92 1.12 7.23
N ALA A 15 -6.37 0.30 6.28
CA ALA A 15 -5.93 0.37 4.90
C ALA A 15 -6.95 1.08 3.99
N GLY A 16 -6.42 1.79 2.99
CA GLY A 16 -7.19 2.43 1.92
C GLY A 16 -7.82 3.79 2.29
N THR A 17 -8.13 4.57 1.26
CA THR A 17 -8.78 5.88 1.37
C THR A 17 -10.28 5.66 1.64
N GLY A 18 -10.69 5.86 2.90
CA GLY A 18 -12.06 5.60 3.36
C GLY A 18 -12.18 4.51 4.44
N GLY A 19 -11.08 3.83 4.76
CA GLY A 19 -10.97 3.00 5.97
C GLY A 19 -11.98 1.86 6.05
N ALA A 20 -12.32 1.20 4.95
CA ALA A 20 -13.24 0.06 4.98
C ALA A 20 -12.58 -1.25 5.43
N VAL A 21 -11.24 -1.31 5.40
CA VAL A 21 -10.45 -2.52 5.67
C VAL A 21 -9.50 -2.30 6.84
N ALA A 22 -9.45 -3.28 7.73
CA ALA A 22 -8.47 -3.36 8.79
C ALA A 22 -7.60 -4.60 8.60
N GLU A 23 -6.32 -4.42 8.35
CA GLU A 23 -5.35 -5.50 8.28
C GLU A 23 -4.93 -5.90 9.69
N VAL A 24 -5.31 -7.11 10.11
CA VAL A 24 -4.95 -7.73 11.38
C VAL A 24 -3.66 -8.52 11.18
N VAL A 25 -2.56 -7.95 11.66
CA VAL A 25 -1.21 -8.41 11.36
C VAL A 25 -0.74 -9.36 12.46
N ARG A 26 -0.58 -10.64 12.13
CA ARG A 26 -0.03 -11.64 13.06
C ARG A 26 1.48 -11.75 12.90
N THR A 27 2.18 -11.77 14.02
CA THR A 27 3.58 -12.19 14.07
C THR A 27 3.66 -13.73 14.10
N VAL A 28 4.87 -14.27 14.00
CA VAL A 28 5.10 -15.72 14.13
C VAL A 28 4.76 -16.30 15.52
N VAL A 29 4.60 -15.44 16.54
CA VAL A 29 4.28 -15.85 17.92
C VAL A 29 2.89 -15.43 18.38
N SER A 30 2.15 -14.62 17.60
CA SER A 30 0.81 -14.17 17.97
C SER A 30 -0.15 -15.35 18.11
N ALA A 31 -0.84 -15.43 19.25
CA ALA A 31 -1.77 -16.52 19.53
C ALA A 31 -3.07 -16.34 18.72
N PRO A 32 -3.67 -17.42 18.20
CA PRO A 32 -4.93 -17.33 17.46
C PRO A 32 -6.07 -16.59 18.19
N PRO A 33 -6.27 -16.75 19.52
CA PRO A 33 -7.28 -15.98 20.26
C PRO A 33 -7.02 -14.47 20.30
N ALA A 34 -5.75 -14.04 20.33
CA ALA A 34 -5.41 -12.62 20.30
C ALA A 34 -5.74 -12.02 18.92
N VAL A 35 -5.43 -12.74 17.84
CA VAL A 35 -5.77 -12.34 16.46
C VAL A 35 -7.29 -12.25 16.27
N ALA A 36 -8.03 -13.24 16.78
CA ALA A 36 -9.50 -13.23 16.74
C ALA A 36 -10.10 -12.03 17.48
N THR A 37 -9.60 -11.73 18.69
CA THR A 37 -10.03 -10.56 19.46
C THR A 37 -9.85 -9.26 18.67
N VAL A 38 -8.69 -9.06 18.02
CA VAL A 38 -8.45 -7.84 17.24
C VAL A 38 -9.33 -7.77 15.99
N ALA A 39 -9.59 -8.90 15.33
CA ALA A 39 -10.52 -8.96 14.20
C ALA A 39 -11.96 -8.61 14.62
N GLU A 40 -12.41 -9.08 15.79
CA GLU A 40 -13.71 -8.72 16.36
C GLU A 40 -13.80 -7.23 16.70
N VAL A 41 -12.72 -6.65 17.26
CA VAL A 41 -12.64 -5.21 17.51
C VAL A 41 -12.78 -4.42 16.20
N ALA A 42 -12.06 -4.80 15.14
CA ALA A 42 -12.18 -4.17 13.83
C ALA A 42 -13.62 -4.27 13.27
N ALA A 43 -14.22 -5.46 13.35
CA ALA A 43 -15.60 -5.68 12.91
C ALA A 43 -16.61 -4.83 13.71
N SER A 44 -16.41 -4.69 15.03
CA SER A 44 -17.27 -3.85 15.88
C SER A 44 -17.21 -2.36 15.51
N ALA A 45 -16.10 -1.92 14.89
CA ALA A 45 -15.93 -0.59 14.36
C ALA A 45 -16.47 -0.43 12.92
N GLY A 46 -17.14 -1.45 12.36
CA GLY A 46 -17.65 -1.45 10.99
C GLY A 46 -16.60 -1.71 9.91
N LEU A 47 -15.42 -2.18 10.30
CA LEU A 47 -14.30 -2.46 9.39
C LEU A 47 -14.29 -3.92 8.96
N THR A 48 -13.90 -4.18 7.71
CA THR A 48 -13.67 -5.54 7.22
C THR A 48 -12.27 -5.99 7.64
N ALA A 49 -12.19 -6.97 8.53
CA ALA A 49 -10.91 -7.51 9.00
C ALA A 49 -10.27 -8.43 7.94
N VAL A 50 -9.00 -8.18 7.61
CA VAL A 50 -8.16 -9.02 6.73
C VAL A 50 -6.96 -9.49 7.55
N VAL A 51 -6.82 -10.80 7.74
CA VAL A 51 -5.71 -11.35 8.54
C VAL A 51 -4.49 -11.62 7.66
N CYS A 52 -3.35 -11.02 7.98
CA CYS A 52 -2.11 -11.19 7.22
C CYS A 52 -0.91 -11.48 8.13
N ALA A 53 0.21 -11.91 7.53
CA ALA A 53 1.48 -12.04 8.23
C ALA A 53 2.17 -10.67 8.35
N ASP A 54 3.05 -10.54 9.34
CA ASP A 54 3.93 -9.38 9.50
C ASP A 54 5.00 -9.34 8.39
N ARG A 55 4.76 -8.49 7.39
CA ARG A 55 5.62 -8.23 6.23
C ARG A 55 5.45 -6.79 5.77
N ALA A 56 6.46 -6.21 5.13
CA ALA A 56 6.35 -4.88 4.53
C ALA A 56 5.13 -4.80 3.59
N GLY A 57 4.38 -3.71 3.72
CA GLY A 57 3.18 -3.42 2.93
C GLY A 57 1.96 -4.30 3.21
N PHE A 58 2.04 -5.24 4.16
CA PHE A 58 0.94 -6.14 4.51
C PHE A 58 0.31 -6.81 3.28
N VAL A 59 -0.98 -6.59 3.00
CA VAL A 59 -1.66 -7.06 1.80
C VAL A 59 -1.91 -5.92 0.83
N VAL A 60 -2.55 -4.84 1.29
CA VAL A 60 -3.01 -3.75 0.42
C VAL A 60 -1.83 -3.05 -0.24
N ASP A 61 -0.88 -2.55 0.55
CA ASP A 61 0.23 -1.77 0.01
C ASP A 61 1.25 -2.65 -0.72
N ALA A 62 1.41 -3.91 -0.30
CA ALA A 62 2.26 -4.88 -0.97
C ALA A 62 1.81 -5.19 -2.41
N LEU A 63 0.52 -4.98 -2.73
CA LEU A 63 -0.04 -5.11 -4.08
C LEU A 63 -0.18 -3.75 -4.78
N LEU A 64 -0.69 -2.75 -4.07
CA LEU A 64 -1.03 -1.45 -4.63
C LEU A 64 0.21 -0.67 -5.03
N VAL A 65 1.20 -0.55 -4.15
CA VAL A 65 2.36 0.33 -4.36
C VAL A 65 3.23 -0.10 -5.55
N PRO A 66 3.53 -1.40 -5.75
CA PRO A 66 4.22 -1.86 -6.97
C PRO A 66 3.42 -1.57 -8.25
N TYR A 67 2.10 -1.79 -8.24
CA TYR A 67 1.24 -1.45 -9.38
C TYR A 67 1.29 0.05 -9.72
N LEU A 68 1.29 0.91 -8.72
CA LEU A 68 1.42 2.35 -8.94
C LEU A 68 2.80 2.70 -9.52
N ASN A 69 3.88 2.07 -9.04
CA ASN A 69 5.22 2.26 -9.58
C ASN A 69 5.37 1.82 -11.04
N ASP A 70 4.70 0.72 -11.43
CA ASP A 70 4.63 0.29 -12.83
C ASP A 70 3.94 1.35 -13.69
N ALA A 71 2.85 1.96 -13.21
CA ALA A 71 2.19 3.06 -13.91
C ALA A 71 3.10 4.29 -14.07
N VAL A 72 3.85 4.66 -13.03
CA VAL A 72 4.86 5.74 -13.11
C VAL A 72 5.93 5.42 -14.14
N THR A 73 6.38 4.17 -14.23
CA THR A 73 7.37 3.73 -15.21
C THR A 73 6.83 3.84 -16.65
N MET A 74 5.54 3.57 -16.88
CA MET A 74 4.91 3.78 -18.19
C MET A 74 4.92 5.27 -18.59
N LEU A 75 4.65 6.17 -17.65
CA LEU A 75 4.71 7.62 -17.87
C LEU A 75 6.14 8.08 -18.14
N GLU A 76 7.09 7.67 -17.29
CA GLU A 76 8.51 8.04 -17.37
C GLU A 76 9.14 7.64 -18.71
N THR A 77 8.77 6.48 -19.24
CA THR A 77 9.27 5.97 -20.53
C THR A 77 8.54 6.53 -21.75
N GLY A 78 7.52 7.38 -21.55
CA GLY A 78 6.69 7.94 -22.61
C GLY A 78 5.80 6.90 -23.31
N TYR A 79 5.54 5.75 -22.66
CA TYR A 79 4.70 4.69 -23.22
C TYR A 79 3.24 5.13 -23.35
N ALA A 80 2.74 5.86 -22.36
CA ALA A 80 1.39 6.42 -22.36
C ALA A 80 1.33 7.69 -21.49
N SER A 81 0.37 8.58 -21.77
CA SER A 81 0.10 9.73 -20.91
C SER A 81 -0.53 9.30 -19.58
N ALA A 82 -0.35 10.09 -18.52
CA ALA A 82 -0.98 9.81 -17.24
C ALA A 82 -2.51 9.69 -17.36
N ALA A 83 -3.13 10.58 -18.15
CA ALA A 83 -4.57 10.59 -18.40
C ALA A 83 -5.06 9.33 -19.14
N ASP A 84 -4.29 8.80 -20.08
CA ASP A 84 -4.65 7.58 -20.81
C ASP A 84 -4.51 6.34 -19.92
N VAL A 85 -3.45 6.26 -19.11
CA VAL A 85 -3.27 5.17 -18.14
C VAL A 85 -4.42 5.16 -17.14
N ASP A 86 -4.77 6.32 -16.59
CA ASP A 86 -5.91 6.49 -15.69
C ASP A 86 -7.23 6.05 -16.33
N THR A 87 -7.47 6.49 -17.58
CA THR A 87 -8.67 6.12 -18.33
C THR A 87 -8.72 4.62 -18.59
N ALA A 88 -7.60 4.00 -18.98
CA ALA A 88 -7.52 2.57 -19.21
C ALA A 88 -7.81 1.76 -17.95
N MET A 89 -7.26 2.16 -16.80
CA MET A 89 -7.46 1.44 -15.54
C MET A 89 -8.86 1.62 -14.97
N ARG A 90 -9.46 2.81 -15.10
CA ARG A 90 -10.88 3.01 -14.73
C ARG A 90 -11.84 2.24 -15.62
N LEU A 91 -11.72 2.37 -16.94
CA LEU A 91 -12.72 1.81 -17.86
C LEU A 91 -12.47 0.33 -18.18
N GLY A 92 -11.20 -0.04 -18.36
CA GLY A 92 -10.79 -1.41 -18.70
C GLY A 92 -10.79 -2.34 -17.48
N CYS A 93 -10.17 -1.91 -16.37
CA CYS A 93 -10.08 -2.71 -15.15
C CYS A 93 -11.22 -2.43 -14.15
N ARG A 94 -12.12 -1.47 -14.45
CA ARG A 94 -13.26 -1.08 -13.61
C ARG A 94 -12.84 -0.64 -12.21
N LEU A 95 -11.68 0.00 -12.10
CA LEU A 95 -11.23 0.60 -10.85
C LEU A 95 -11.97 1.93 -10.61
N PRO A 96 -12.25 2.28 -9.34
CA PRO A 96 -12.97 3.52 -9.01
C PRO A 96 -12.14 4.78 -9.30
N ALA A 97 -10.81 4.67 -9.30
CA ALA A 97 -9.87 5.74 -9.61
C ALA A 97 -8.68 5.19 -10.41
N GLY A 98 -8.05 6.05 -11.20
CA GLY A 98 -6.83 5.72 -11.93
C GLY A 98 -5.60 5.70 -11.02
N PRO A 99 -4.48 5.07 -11.44
CA PRO A 99 -3.26 5.03 -10.63
C PRO A 99 -2.69 6.41 -10.31
N PHE A 100 -2.74 7.39 -11.22
CA PHE A 100 -2.21 8.73 -10.94
C PHE A 100 -3.12 9.52 -10.01
N GLU A 101 -4.44 9.40 -10.14
CA GLU A 101 -5.40 9.89 -9.14
C GLU A 101 -5.14 9.30 -7.74
N LEU A 102 -4.84 7.99 -7.67
CA LEU A 102 -4.51 7.32 -6.41
C LEU A 102 -3.16 7.79 -5.85
N LEU A 103 -2.13 7.92 -6.69
CA LEU A 103 -0.82 8.45 -6.31
C LEU A 103 -0.90 9.86 -5.74
N ASP A 104 -1.73 10.72 -6.33
CA ASP A 104 -1.92 12.09 -5.84
C ASP A 104 -2.70 12.15 -4.53
N THR A 105 -3.52 11.12 -4.25
CA THR A 105 -4.23 10.99 -2.98
C THR A 105 -3.33 10.42 -1.88
N LEU A 106 -2.50 9.42 -2.20
CA LEU A 106 -1.58 8.77 -1.26
C LEU A 106 -0.33 9.64 -0.97
N GLY A 107 0.13 10.36 -1.99
CA GLY A 107 1.37 11.12 -1.97
C GLY A 107 2.58 10.32 -2.49
N ALA A 108 3.40 10.97 -3.30
CA ALA A 108 4.62 10.38 -3.86
C ALA A 108 5.62 9.97 -2.77
N GLU A 109 5.77 10.75 -1.70
CA GLU A 109 6.67 10.46 -0.57
C GLU A 109 6.27 9.18 0.17
N ALA A 110 5.00 9.05 0.56
CA ALA A 110 4.50 7.87 1.26
C ALA A 110 4.60 6.61 0.37
N THR A 111 4.29 6.76 -0.92
CA THR A 111 4.43 5.68 -1.91
C THR A 111 5.87 5.23 -2.04
N LEU A 112 6.81 6.17 -2.21
CA LEU A 112 8.24 5.90 -2.30
C LEU A 112 8.74 5.18 -1.04
N ALA A 113 8.42 5.70 0.15
CA ALA A 113 8.87 5.12 1.41
C ALA A 113 8.37 3.67 1.58
N THR A 114 7.13 3.38 1.19
CA THR A 114 6.61 2.00 1.25
C THR A 114 7.29 1.09 0.23
N LEU A 115 7.55 1.57 -0.98
CA LEU A 115 8.23 0.79 -2.01
C LEU A 115 9.68 0.48 -1.63
N GLU A 116 10.39 1.43 -1.02
CA GLU A 116 11.74 1.22 -0.50
C GLU A 116 11.78 0.17 0.61
N ARG A 117 10.79 0.17 1.52
CA ARG A 117 10.65 -0.89 2.54
C ARG A 117 10.40 -2.25 1.91
N LEU A 118 9.49 -2.33 0.93
CA LEU A 118 9.20 -3.55 0.19
C LEU A 118 10.44 -4.09 -0.52
N GLN A 119 11.17 -3.22 -1.23
CA GLN A 119 12.40 -3.59 -1.91
C GLN A 119 13.47 -4.07 -0.93
N ALA A 120 13.64 -3.39 0.21
CA ALA A 120 14.63 -3.76 1.21
C ALA A 120 14.34 -5.12 1.86
N GLU A 121 13.06 -5.45 2.09
CA GLU A 121 12.66 -6.72 2.70
C GLU A 121 12.71 -7.90 1.71
N VAL A 122 12.21 -7.70 0.49
CA VAL A 122 12.01 -8.79 -0.48
C VAL A 122 13.20 -8.94 -1.44
N GLY A 123 13.92 -7.85 -1.74
CA GLY A 123 15.10 -7.86 -2.60
C GLY A 123 14.83 -8.00 -4.10
N GLU A 124 13.56 -8.01 -4.51
CA GLU A 124 13.18 -8.21 -5.92
C GLU A 124 13.43 -6.94 -6.76
N PRO A 125 14.12 -7.04 -7.91
CA PRO A 125 14.41 -5.87 -8.75
C PRO A 125 13.17 -5.14 -9.24
N GLY A 126 12.05 -5.85 -9.45
CA GLY A 126 10.78 -5.25 -9.86
C GLY A 126 10.14 -4.33 -8.83
N LEU A 127 10.62 -4.34 -7.58
CA LEU A 127 10.18 -3.43 -6.53
C LEU A 127 11.01 -2.14 -6.47
N ALA A 128 11.96 -1.95 -7.38
CA ALA A 128 12.76 -0.73 -7.41
C ALA A 128 11.89 0.50 -7.73
N PRO A 129 11.93 1.57 -6.90
CA PRO A 129 11.26 2.81 -7.23
C PRO A 129 11.74 3.41 -8.55
N SER A 130 10.79 3.82 -9.39
CA SER A 130 11.05 4.61 -10.59
C SER A 130 11.79 5.90 -10.24
N PRO A 131 12.79 6.33 -11.05
CA PRO A 131 13.46 7.62 -10.87
C PRO A 131 12.48 8.80 -10.84
N LEU A 132 11.45 8.83 -11.70
CA LEU A 132 10.43 9.88 -11.69
C LEU A 132 9.69 9.96 -10.35
N LEU A 133 9.31 8.81 -9.77
CA LEU A 133 8.67 8.79 -8.44
C LEU A 133 9.58 9.41 -7.37
N ARG A 134 10.89 9.08 -7.39
CA ARG A 134 11.88 9.67 -6.48
C ARG A 134 12.00 11.18 -6.65
N GLN A 135 12.00 11.66 -7.89
CA GLN A 135 12.11 13.09 -8.20
C GLN A 135 10.91 13.86 -7.66
N LEU A 136 9.69 13.38 -7.92
CA LEU A 136 8.47 14.01 -7.42
C LEU A 136 8.38 14.00 -5.90
N ALA A 137 8.71 12.87 -5.27
CA ALA A 137 8.77 12.77 -3.81
C ALA A 137 9.77 13.77 -3.22
N THR A 138 10.97 13.87 -3.81
CA THR A 138 12.01 14.82 -3.37
C THR A 138 11.57 16.27 -3.55
N ALA A 139 10.84 16.57 -4.63
CA ALA A 139 10.35 17.91 -4.93
C ALA A 139 9.06 18.29 -4.18
N GLY A 140 8.41 17.33 -3.50
CA GLY A 140 7.10 17.54 -2.88
C GLY A 140 5.99 17.84 -3.90
N LEU A 141 6.11 17.31 -5.12
CA LEU A 141 5.18 17.53 -6.23
C LEU A 141 4.22 16.36 -6.41
N ARG A 142 3.06 16.65 -7.00
CA ARG A 142 2.07 15.65 -7.43
C ARG A 142 2.22 15.35 -8.91
N PHE A 143 1.66 14.24 -9.37
CA PHE A 143 1.61 13.91 -10.79
C PHE A 143 0.69 14.86 -11.56
N ALA A 144 -0.37 15.37 -10.94
CA ALA A 144 -1.18 16.44 -11.51
C ALA A 144 -0.44 17.79 -11.70
N ASP A 145 0.77 17.95 -11.14
CA ASP A 145 1.58 19.16 -11.30
C ASP A 145 2.58 19.05 -12.48
N LEU A 146 2.63 17.90 -13.17
CA LEU A 146 3.41 17.65 -14.39
C LEU A 146 2.68 18.12 -15.65
#